data_AF-A0A9Q0MRC2-F1
#
_entry.id   AF-A0A9Q0MRC2-F1
#
_cell.length_a   1.000
_cell.length_b   1.000
_cell.length_c   1.000
_cell.angle_alpha   90.00
_cell.angle_beta   90.00
_cell.angle_gamma   90.00
#
_symmetry.space_group_name_H-M   'P 1'
#
loop_
_entity.id
_entity.type
_entity.pdbx_description
1 polymer ?
#
loop_
_entity_poly.entity_id
_entity_poly.type
_entity_poly.pdbx_seq_one_letter_code
_entity_poly.pdbx_strand_id
1 'polypeptide(L)'
;HLFSKCKNKSKMRKISSIIGLLCVAGCLANEALLPVLDSCLVCSSRTNLTCATDPEGATKFPCENGPARSGCYTRILEGFTYRGCAADLDEDVLNSCRNNENICTICVGQSNNIAQGCNNQVFPVHRHQCHQCRGEINGTCDGIPLGLPTVCEMFDSNDRCFILRTSTTITRGCLSNRGTNCEDPNHCHICEISGCNNLHGEAVPIAPGSAVTNTISMLLLSTSFIFFLVKSV
;
A
#
# COMPACT_ATOMS: atom_id res chain seq x y z
N HIS A 1 -2.19 26.36 -52.02
CA HIS A 1 -1.52 27.67 -52.24
C HIS A 1 -1.81 28.76 -51.18
N LEU A 2 -2.82 28.61 -50.31
CA LEU A 2 -3.18 29.62 -49.28
C LEU A 2 -2.47 29.46 -47.91
N PHE A 3 -1.86 28.31 -47.63
CA PHE A 3 -1.22 28.03 -46.33
C PHE A 3 0.22 28.54 -46.19
N SER A 4 0.94 28.86 -47.27
CA SER A 4 2.37 29.25 -47.17
C SER A 4 2.61 30.71 -46.77
N LYS A 5 1.56 31.52 -46.56
CA LYS A 5 1.69 32.96 -46.27
C LYS A 5 1.64 33.34 -44.78
N CYS A 6 1.45 32.39 -43.85
CA CYS A 6 1.35 32.68 -42.41
C CYS A 6 2.70 32.78 -41.67
N LYS A 7 3.77 33.29 -42.31
CA LYS A 7 5.12 33.34 -41.70
C LYS A 7 5.61 34.73 -41.30
N ASN A 8 4.78 35.77 -41.30
CA ASN A 8 5.22 37.10 -40.86
C ASN A 8 4.14 37.91 -40.13
N LYS A 9 4.23 37.94 -38.79
CA LYS A 9 3.27 38.58 -37.87
C LYS A 9 3.19 40.11 -37.99
N SER A 10 4.10 40.77 -38.73
CA SER A 10 4.20 42.24 -38.75
C SER A 10 3.31 42.95 -39.80
N LYS A 11 2.65 42.24 -40.73
CA LYS A 11 1.94 42.88 -41.86
C LYS A 11 0.41 42.71 -41.87
N MET A 12 -0.22 42.38 -40.73
CA MET A 12 -1.67 42.12 -40.66
C MET A 12 -2.50 43.23 -39.99
N ARG A 13 -2.05 44.49 -39.98
CA ARG A 13 -2.80 45.61 -39.37
C ARG A 13 -3.71 46.41 -40.33
N LYS A 14 -3.86 46.02 -41.60
CA LYS A 14 -4.70 46.76 -42.56
C LYS A 14 -5.44 45.86 -43.56
N ILE A 15 -6.31 44.96 -43.09
CA ILE A 15 -7.25 44.26 -43.98
C ILE A 15 -8.66 44.38 -43.39
N SER A 16 -9.43 45.33 -43.93
CA SER A 16 -10.84 45.60 -43.61
C SER A 16 -11.77 44.81 -44.54
N SER A 17 -11.67 43.48 -44.55
CA SER A 17 -12.53 42.62 -45.36
C SER A 17 -12.99 41.40 -44.57
N ILE A 18 -14.24 40.98 -44.79
CA ILE A 18 -14.90 39.83 -44.15
C ILE A 18 -14.05 38.55 -44.29
N ILE A 19 -13.28 38.42 -45.39
CA ILE A 19 -12.33 37.31 -45.63
C ILE A 19 -11.14 37.36 -44.67
N GLY A 20 -10.69 38.57 -44.29
CA GLY A 20 -9.66 38.77 -43.27
C GLY A 20 -10.14 38.38 -41.88
N LEU A 21 -11.42 38.61 -41.56
CA LEU A 21 -12.03 38.21 -40.30
C LEU A 21 -12.16 36.67 -40.20
N LEU A 22 -12.46 35.98 -41.30
CA LEU A 22 -12.44 34.51 -41.40
C LEU A 22 -11.03 33.92 -41.25
N CYS A 23 -9.99 34.59 -41.78
CA CYS A 23 -8.59 34.19 -41.56
C CYS A 23 -8.14 34.40 -40.11
N VAL A 24 -8.56 35.48 -39.46
CA VAL A 24 -8.27 35.72 -38.04
C VAL A 24 -9.03 34.72 -37.17
N ALA A 25 -10.28 34.39 -37.49
CA ALA A 25 -11.04 33.34 -36.82
C ALA A 25 -10.40 31.94 -36.99
N GLY A 26 -9.85 31.63 -38.17
CA GLY A 26 -9.09 30.40 -38.40
C GLY A 26 -7.75 30.33 -37.65
N CYS A 27 -7.11 31.47 -37.37
CA CYS A 27 -5.90 31.54 -36.54
C CYS A 27 -6.20 31.57 -35.03
N LEU A 28 -7.35 32.10 -34.61
CA LEU A 28 -7.78 32.14 -33.21
C LEU A 28 -8.47 30.84 -32.76
N ALA A 29 -8.91 29.98 -33.69
CA ALA A 29 -9.37 28.63 -33.38
C ALA A 29 -8.21 27.66 -33.04
N ASN A 30 -6.97 28.13 -33.07
CA ASN A 30 -5.83 27.43 -32.52
C ASN A 30 -5.62 27.88 -31.07
N GLU A 31 -6.67 27.75 -30.24
CA GLU A 31 -6.43 27.63 -28.81
C GLU A 31 -5.42 26.50 -28.64
N ALA A 32 -4.34 26.82 -27.93
CA ALA A 32 -3.32 25.86 -27.58
C ALA A 32 -4.01 24.69 -26.87
N LEU A 33 -4.22 23.59 -27.59
CA LEU A 33 -4.43 22.29 -26.98
C LEU A 33 -3.11 21.99 -26.28
N LEU A 34 -2.96 22.47 -25.05
CA LEU A 34 -1.91 22.00 -24.16
C LEU A 34 -1.99 20.47 -24.23
N PRO A 35 -0.89 19.77 -24.54
CA PRO A 35 -0.93 18.31 -24.59
C PRO A 35 -1.46 17.84 -23.24
N VAL A 36 -2.62 17.19 -23.23
CA VAL A 36 -3.20 16.66 -22.00
C VAL A 36 -2.26 15.54 -21.58
N LEU A 37 -1.42 15.85 -20.61
CA LEU A 37 -0.40 14.94 -20.13
C LEU A 37 -1.07 13.89 -19.23
N ASP A 38 -0.65 12.64 -19.37
CA ASP A 38 -1.03 11.59 -18.42
C ASP A 38 -0.66 12.05 -17.01
N SER A 39 -1.52 11.79 -16.04
CA SER A 39 -1.20 11.95 -14.63
C SER A 39 -1.40 10.62 -13.93
N CYS A 40 -0.43 10.18 -13.13
CA CYS A 40 -0.47 8.90 -12.45
C CYS A 40 -0.32 9.08 -10.96
N LEU A 41 -0.88 8.15 -10.19
CA LEU A 41 -0.50 8.04 -8.79
C LEU A 41 0.96 7.59 -8.72
N VAL A 42 1.77 8.31 -7.94
CA VAL A 42 3.19 7.99 -7.71
C VAL A 42 3.42 7.78 -6.23
N CYS A 43 3.67 6.53 -5.83
CA CYS A 43 3.91 6.18 -4.44
C CYS A 43 4.59 4.81 -4.28
N SER A 44 5.07 4.53 -3.07
CA SER A 44 5.57 3.21 -2.68
C SER A 44 5.05 2.82 -1.29
N SER A 45 4.61 1.57 -1.13
CA SER A 45 4.23 1.04 0.19
C SER A 45 5.42 0.78 1.12
N ARG A 46 6.66 0.95 0.65
CA ARG A 46 7.84 0.95 1.55
C ARG A 46 7.89 2.16 2.47
N THR A 47 7.47 3.31 1.96
CA THR A 47 7.53 4.59 2.68
C THR A 47 6.16 5.06 3.13
N ASN A 48 5.10 4.68 2.41
CA ASN A 48 3.73 5.00 2.77
C ASN A 48 2.78 3.83 2.49
N LEU A 49 2.34 3.18 3.55
CA LEU A 49 1.47 2.01 3.52
C LEU A 49 0.15 2.25 2.76
N THR A 50 -0.37 3.49 2.75
CA THR A 50 -1.61 3.82 2.01
C THR A 50 -1.48 3.57 0.52
N CYS A 51 -0.25 3.60 -0.04
CA CYS A 51 -0.02 3.24 -1.44
C CYS A 51 -0.53 1.83 -1.81
N ALA A 52 -0.50 0.92 -0.84
CA ALA A 52 -1.01 -0.44 -0.95
C ALA A 52 -2.48 -0.56 -0.53
N THR A 53 -2.86 0.09 0.57
CA THR A 53 -4.13 -0.16 1.28
C THR A 53 -5.25 0.82 0.95
N ASP A 54 -4.92 2.07 0.63
CA ASP A 54 -5.85 3.13 0.26
C ASP A 54 -5.21 4.09 -0.77
N PRO A 55 -5.08 3.64 -2.03
CA PRO A 55 -4.41 4.40 -3.08
C PRO A 55 -5.21 5.60 -3.58
N GLU A 56 -6.52 5.71 -3.29
CA GLU A 56 -7.35 6.83 -3.76
C GLU A 56 -6.88 8.16 -3.17
N GLY A 57 -6.33 8.14 -1.95
CA GLY A 57 -5.74 9.31 -1.29
C GLY A 57 -4.34 9.71 -1.79
N ALA A 58 -3.73 8.95 -2.71
CA ALA A 58 -2.38 9.28 -3.20
C ALA A 58 -2.40 10.46 -4.19
N THR A 59 -1.30 11.20 -4.23
CA THR A 59 -1.16 12.36 -5.12
C THR A 59 -0.93 11.92 -6.56
N LYS A 60 -1.59 12.60 -7.50
CA LYS A 60 -1.36 12.44 -8.95
C LYS A 60 -0.24 13.36 -9.41
N PHE A 61 0.69 12.83 -10.19
CA PHE A 61 1.77 13.59 -10.80
C PHE A 61 1.71 13.48 -12.33
N PRO A 62 2.00 14.57 -13.06
CA PRO A 62 2.10 14.53 -14.51
C PRO A 62 3.28 13.64 -14.96
N CYS A 63 3.07 12.89 -16.03
CA CYS A 63 4.07 11.99 -16.63
C CYS A 63 4.67 12.61 -17.88
N GLU A 64 5.97 12.90 -17.91
CA GLU A 64 6.62 13.62 -19.03
C GLU A 64 6.82 12.75 -20.29
N ASN A 65 5.79 12.43 -21.09
CA ASN A 65 5.94 11.41 -22.16
C ASN A 65 5.19 11.60 -23.49
N GLY A 66 5.72 10.92 -24.51
CA GLY A 66 5.10 10.68 -25.82
C GLY A 66 4.32 9.36 -25.91
N PRO A 67 3.60 9.10 -27.01
CA PRO A 67 2.53 8.10 -27.08
C PRO A 67 2.95 6.62 -26.93
N ALA A 68 4.25 6.29 -27.05
CA ALA A 68 4.73 4.90 -26.98
C ALA A 68 4.84 4.34 -25.54
N ARG A 69 4.86 5.22 -24.54
CA ARG A 69 5.00 4.87 -23.11
C ARG A 69 3.91 5.55 -22.25
N SER A 70 2.74 5.79 -22.84
CA SER A 70 1.59 6.33 -22.12
C SER A 70 1.03 5.31 -21.12
N GLY A 71 0.39 5.84 -20.07
CA GLY A 71 -0.25 5.04 -19.03
C GLY A 71 0.46 5.04 -17.67
N CYS A 72 -0.22 4.45 -16.71
CA CYS A 72 0.23 4.32 -15.33
C CYS A 72 0.48 2.86 -15.00
N TYR A 73 1.58 2.57 -14.30
CA TYR A 73 1.80 1.23 -13.78
C TYR A 73 1.35 1.10 -12.32
N THR A 74 1.00 -0.12 -11.95
CA THR A 74 1.04 -0.61 -10.56
C THR A 74 1.79 -1.93 -10.55
N ARG A 75 2.78 -2.08 -9.66
CA ARG A 75 3.58 -3.31 -9.56
C ARG A 75 3.85 -3.72 -8.14
N ILE A 76 4.04 -5.01 -7.93
CA ILE A 76 4.57 -5.58 -6.70
C ILE A 76 6.05 -5.91 -6.90
N LEU A 77 6.89 -5.45 -5.99
CA LEU A 77 8.31 -5.79 -5.94
C LEU A 77 8.69 -6.08 -4.49
N GLU A 78 9.15 -7.32 -4.24
CA GLU A 78 9.46 -7.82 -2.89
C GLU A 78 8.28 -7.64 -1.92
N GLY A 79 7.05 -7.89 -2.39
CA GLY A 79 5.81 -7.73 -1.61
C GLY A 79 5.32 -6.28 -1.45
N PHE A 80 6.10 -5.27 -1.81
CA PHE A 80 5.69 -3.87 -1.74
C PHE A 80 5.00 -3.40 -3.04
N THR A 81 3.99 -2.55 -2.91
CA THR A 81 3.31 -1.90 -4.03
C THR A 81 4.03 -0.64 -4.46
N TYR A 82 4.21 -0.49 -5.77
CA TYR A 82 4.75 0.70 -6.41
C TYR A 82 3.79 1.17 -7.49
N ARG A 83 3.59 2.47 -7.56
CA ARG A 83 2.73 3.14 -8.54
C ARG A 83 3.53 4.26 -9.20
N GLY A 84 3.34 4.45 -10.50
CA GLY A 84 3.97 5.54 -11.21
C GLY A 84 3.62 5.59 -12.70
N CYS A 85 4.38 6.39 -13.45
CA CYS A 85 4.23 6.53 -14.89
C CYS A 85 4.89 5.36 -15.61
N ALA A 86 4.24 4.80 -16.62
CA ALA A 86 4.78 3.64 -17.36
C ALA A 86 6.12 3.95 -18.04
N ALA A 87 6.37 5.19 -18.43
CA ALA A 87 7.62 5.57 -19.06
C ALA A 87 8.84 5.62 -18.15
N ASP A 88 8.62 5.67 -16.82
CA ASP A 88 9.71 5.60 -15.85
C ASP A 88 10.23 4.17 -15.69
N LEU A 89 9.59 3.19 -16.33
CA LEU A 89 10.01 1.79 -16.32
C LEU A 89 11.01 1.51 -17.44
N ASP A 90 12.04 0.74 -17.09
CA ASP A 90 12.93 0.09 -18.07
C ASP A 90 12.13 -0.78 -19.05
N GLU A 91 12.62 -0.92 -20.27
CA GLU A 91 11.92 -1.61 -21.36
C GLU A 91 11.51 -3.05 -21.00
N ASP A 92 12.38 -3.79 -20.31
CA ASP A 92 12.09 -5.17 -19.89
C ASP A 92 10.97 -5.22 -18.84
N VAL A 93 10.96 -4.27 -17.89
CA VAL A 93 9.93 -4.19 -16.85
C VAL A 93 8.61 -3.76 -17.47
N LEU A 94 8.63 -2.77 -18.37
CA LEU A 94 7.46 -2.31 -19.11
C LEU A 94 6.82 -3.47 -19.88
N ASN A 95 7.61 -4.26 -20.60
CA ASN A 95 7.12 -5.40 -21.36
C ASN A 95 6.62 -6.52 -20.44
N SER A 96 7.26 -6.76 -19.30
CA SER A 96 6.74 -7.68 -18.28
C SER A 96 5.37 -7.23 -17.76
N CYS A 97 5.20 -5.95 -17.46
CA CYS A 97 3.94 -5.38 -16.99
C CYS A 97 2.79 -5.43 -18.01
N ARG A 98 3.10 -5.48 -19.31
CA ARG A 98 2.11 -5.69 -20.38
C ARG A 98 1.68 -7.15 -20.51
N ASN A 99 2.51 -8.09 -20.05
CA ASN A 99 2.32 -9.53 -20.24
C ASN A 99 1.93 -10.29 -18.96
N ASN A 100 2.15 -9.70 -17.77
CA ASN A 100 1.98 -10.37 -16.49
C ASN A 100 1.15 -9.52 -15.50
N GLU A 101 -0.17 -9.63 -15.61
CA GLU A 101 -1.14 -8.87 -14.82
C GLU A 101 -1.14 -9.21 -13.31
N ASN A 102 -0.51 -10.31 -12.89
CA ASN A 102 -0.57 -10.76 -11.49
C ASN A 102 0.29 -9.93 -10.54
N ILE A 103 1.45 -9.46 -11.02
CA ILE A 103 2.41 -8.69 -10.21
C ILE A 103 2.76 -7.33 -10.82
N CYS A 104 2.34 -7.06 -12.05
CA CYS A 104 2.40 -5.72 -12.61
C CYS A 104 1.29 -5.48 -13.63
N THR A 105 0.74 -4.29 -13.66
CA THR A 105 -0.24 -3.91 -14.68
C THR A 105 0.02 -2.51 -15.17
N ILE A 106 -0.31 -2.25 -16.42
CA ILE A 106 -0.36 -0.92 -17.00
C ILE A 106 -1.81 -0.62 -17.33
N CYS A 107 -2.32 0.48 -16.80
CA CYS A 107 -3.60 1.02 -17.21
C CYS A 107 -3.39 2.24 -18.10
N VAL A 108 -4.25 2.35 -19.11
CA VAL A 108 -4.42 3.55 -19.93
C VAL A 108 -5.80 4.12 -19.62
N GLY A 109 -5.96 5.43 -19.65
CA GLY A 109 -7.25 6.01 -19.27
C GLY A 109 -8.35 5.77 -20.32
N GLN A 110 -9.59 5.73 -19.83
CA GLN A 110 -10.78 5.31 -20.59
C GLN A 110 -11.24 6.33 -21.65
N SER A 111 -10.85 7.60 -21.54
CA SER A 111 -11.21 8.66 -22.49
C SER A 111 -9.97 9.14 -23.25
N ASN A 112 -9.97 8.97 -24.57
CA ASN A 112 -8.92 9.45 -25.50
C ASN A 112 -7.48 8.95 -25.22
N ASN A 113 -7.30 7.80 -24.54
CA ASN A 113 -6.01 7.26 -24.11
C ASN A 113 -5.25 8.13 -23.08
N ILE A 114 -5.95 8.99 -22.34
CA ILE A 114 -5.35 9.87 -21.33
C ILE A 114 -5.48 9.20 -19.96
N ALA A 115 -4.40 8.68 -19.40
CA ALA A 115 -4.38 8.08 -18.07
C ALA A 115 -4.43 9.17 -17.00
N GLN A 116 -5.58 9.36 -16.35
CA GLN A 116 -5.76 10.30 -15.23
C GLN A 116 -5.94 9.53 -13.92
N GLY A 117 -4.84 9.07 -13.35
CA GLY A 117 -4.79 8.32 -12.08
C GLY A 117 -5.52 6.99 -12.16
N CYS A 118 -5.47 6.30 -13.31
CA CYS A 118 -6.16 5.01 -13.50
C CYS A 118 -5.59 3.91 -12.59
N ASN A 119 -4.35 4.09 -12.09
CA ASN A 119 -3.68 3.17 -11.20
C ASN A 119 -4.11 3.40 -9.74
N ASN A 120 -5.40 3.60 -9.48
CA ASN A 120 -5.97 3.92 -8.16
C ASN A 120 -6.75 2.76 -7.52
N GLN A 121 -6.67 1.56 -8.08
CA GLN A 121 -7.31 0.38 -7.50
C GLN A 121 -6.33 -0.38 -6.61
N VAL A 122 -6.86 -1.10 -5.62
CA VAL A 122 -6.08 -2.08 -4.84
C VAL A 122 -5.52 -3.11 -5.82
N PHE A 123 -4.22 -3.38 -5.70
CA PHE A 123 -3.50 -4.28 -6.59
C PHE A 123 -2.64 -5.26 -5.78
N PRO A 124 -2.65 -6.57 -6.12
CA PRO A 124 -3.53 -7.21 -7.11
C PRO A 124 -5.02 -7.19 -6.68
N VAL A 125 -5.95 -7.47 -7.60
CA VAL A 125 -7.41 -7.36 -7.35
C VAL A 125 -7.87 -8.22 -6.16
N HIS A 126 -7.26 -9.40 -5.98
CA HIS A 126 -7.58 -10.34 -4.91
C HIS A 126 -6.60 -10.25 -3.74
N ARG A 127 -6.09 -9.05 -3.45
CA ARG A 127 -5.17 -8.86 -2.33
C ARG A 127 -5.84 -9.27 -1.02
N HIS A 128 -5.13 -10.09 -0.25
CA HIS A 128 -5.64 -10.63 1.01
C HIS A 128 -6.00 -9.51 2.00
N GLN A 129 -7.01 -9.77 2.84
CA GLN A 129 -7.53 -8.80 3.80
C GLN A 129 -7.73 -9.49 5.15
N CYS A 130 -7.30 -8.85 6.22
CA CYS A 130 -7.46 -9.36 7.58
C CYS A 130 -7.95 -8.26 8.51
N HIS A 131 -8.51 -8.61 9.66
CA HIS A 131 -8.63 -7.64 10.74
C HIS A 131 -7.22 -7.33 11.27
N GLN A 132 -6.90 -6.05 11.43
CA GLN A 132 -5.55 -5.60 11.81
C GLN A 132 -5.66 -4.66 13.00
N CYS A 133 -5.04 -5.02 14.13
CA CYS A 133 -4.98 -4.18 15.32
C CYS A 133 -3.91 -4.68 16.29
N ARG A 134 -3.47 -3.79 17.20
CA ARG A 134 -2.66 -4.16 18.36
C ARG A 134 -3.21 -3.41 19.56
N GLY A 135 -3.47 -4.12 20.65
CA GLY A 135 -4.02 -3.52 21.87
C GLY A 135 -3.78 -4.39 23.10
N GLU A 136 -4.19 -3.87 24.25
CA GLU A 136 -4.15 -4.59 25.52
C GLU A 136 -5.30 -5.61 25.62
N ILE A 137 -5.13 -6.61 26.47
CA ILE A 137 -6.22 -7.52 26.87
C ILE A 137 -7.37 -6.71 27.50
N ASN A 138 -8.62 -7.11 27.26
CA ASN A 138 -9.85 -6.36 27.57
C ASN A 138 -10.01 -5.03 26.81
N GLY A 139 -9.10 -4.70 25.89
CA GLY A 139 -9.25 -3.57 24.98
C GLY A 139 -10.12 -3.88 23.76
N THR A 140 -10.29 -2.91 22.87
CA THR A 140 -11.11 -3.05 21.66
C THR A 140 -10.60 -4.12 20.69
N CYS A 141 -9.29 -4.38 20.66
CA CYS A 141 -8.68 -5.40 19.80
C CYS A 141 -8.91 -6.84 20.31
N ASP A 142 -9.22 -7.00 21.61
CA ASP A 142 -9.49 -8.29 22.25
C ASP A 142 -10.89 -8.82 21.92
N GLY A 143 -11.85 -7.91 21.79
CA GLY A 143 -13.18 -8.20 21.32
C GLY A 143 -13.24 -8.75 19.88
N ILE A 144 -14.42 -9.23 19.49
CA ILE A 144 -14.71 -9.58 18.10
C ILE A 144 -14.65 -8.29 17.25
N PRO A 145 -13.89 -8.25 16.14
CA PRO A 145 -13.83 -7.09 15.27
C PRO A 145 -15.22 -6.72 14.73
N LEU A 146 -15.58 -5.43 14.82
CA LEU A 146 -16.87 -4.91 14.33
C LEU A 146 -16.79 -4.33 12.91
N GLY A 147 -15.59 -3.92 12.47
CA GLY A 147 -15.35 -3.35 11.15
C GLY A 147 -14.99 -4.40 10.10
N LEU A 148 -14.99 -4.01 8.82
CA LEU A 148 -14.51 -4.85 7.74
C LEU A 148 -12.99 -5.10 7.87
N PRO A 149 -12.47 -6.26 7.40
CA PRO A 149 -11.04 -6.48 7.30
C PRO A 149 -10.42 -5.46 6.33
N THR A 150 -9.14 -5.17 6.53
CA THR A 150 -8.38 -4.22 5.72
C THR A 150 -7.32 -4.94 4.91
N VAL A 151 -6.93 -4.34 3.79
CA VAL A 151 -5.92 -4.87 2.86
C VAL A 151 -4.57 -5.09 3.57
N CYS A 152 -3.95 -6.24 3.33
CA CYS A 152 -2.60 -6.53 3.82
C CYS A 152 -1.56 -5.62 3.17
N GLU A 153 -0.69 -5.01 3.97
CA GLU A 153 0.26 -3.99 3.55
C GLU A 153 1.34 -4.54 2.62
N MET A 154 1.76 -5.77 2.89
CA MET A 154 2.60 -6.58 2.02
C MET A 154 1.72 -7.50 1.18
N PHE A 155 2.15 -7.74 -0.05
CA PHE A 155 1.54 -8.76 -0.89
C PHE A 155 2.30 -10.06 -0.76
N ASP A 156 1.58 -11.11 -0.37
CA ASP A 156 1.98 -12.51 -0.50
C ASP A 156 0.80 -13.26 -1.13
N SER A 157 1.06 -14.08 -2.14
CA SER A 157 0.01 -14.88 -2.80
C SER A 157 -0.59 -15.95 -1.88
N ASN A 158 0.14 -16.34 -0.83
CA ASN A 158 -0.25 -17.34 0.16
C ASN A 158 -0.45 -16.69 1.55
N ASP A 159 -0.77 -15.39 1.57
CA ASP A 159 -0.97 -14.68 2.84
C ASP A 159 -2.13 -15.27 3.64
N ARG A 160 -2.04 -15.14 4.96
CA ARG A 160 -2.99 -15.66 5.92
C ARG A 160 -3.18 -14.66 7.05
N CYS A 161 -4.33 -14.74 7.69
CA CYS A 161 -4.59 -13.93 8.87
C CYS A 161 -4.09 -14.63 10.13
N PHE A 162 -3.71 -13.83 11.12
CA PHE A 162 -3.38 -14.32 12.45
C PHE A 162 -4.07 -13.54 13.57
N ILE A 163 -4.15 -14.19 14.73
CA ILE A 163 -4.37 -13.59 16.04
C ILE A 163 -3.25 -14.10 16.96
N LEU A 164 -2.45 -13.19 17.50
CA LEU A 164 -1.43 -13.45 18.50
C LEU A 164 -1.91 -12.90 19.82
N ARG A 165 -2.01 -13.75 20.84
CA ARG A 165 -2.33 -13.36 22.21
C ARG A 165 -1.14 -13.61 23.12
N THR A 166 -0.77 -12.57 23.86
CA THR A 166 0.23 -12.62 24.93
C THR A 166 -0.47 -12.44 26.27
N SER A 167 0.29 -12.38 27.37
CA SER A 167 -0.26 -12.12 28.70
C SER A 167 -0.88 -10.72 28.84
N THR A 168 -0.40 -9.74 28.06
CA THR A 168 -0.78 -8.33 28.20
C THR A 168 -1.37 -7.72 26.93
N THR A 169 -1.12 -8.30 25.76
CA THR A 169 -1.54 -7.75 24.47
C THR A 169 -2.14 -8.79 23.55
N ILE A 170 -3.02 -8.32 22.67
CA ILE A 170 -3.51 -9.04 21.51
C ILE A 170 -3.11 -8.27 20.25
N THR A 171 -2.70 -9.01 19.23
CA THR A 171 -2.36 -8.48 17.91
C THR A 171 -3.06 -9.30 16.84
N ARG A 172 -3.71 -8.63 15.88
CA ARG A 172 -4.31 -9.23 14.69
C ARG A 172 -3.62 -8.64 13.47
N GLY A 173 -3.43 -9.45 12.44
CA GLY A 173 -2.81 -8.97 11.21
C GLY A 173 -2.72 -10.02 10.12
N CYS A 174 -2.01 -9.67 9.06
CA CYS A 174 -1.60 -10.57 8.00
C CYS A 174 -0.20 -11.10 8.28
N LEU A 175 0.08 -12.38 8.00
CA LEU A 175 1.40 -12.98 8.24
C LEU A 175 2.50 -12.36 7.35
N SER A 176 2.15 -11.83 6.18
CA SER A 176 3.10 -11.17 5.29
C SER A 176 3.59 -9.81 5.79
N ASN A 177 2.86 -9.17 6.72
CA ASN A 177 3.22 -7.85 7.23
C ASN A 177 4.51 -7.93 8.08
N ARG A 178 5.28 -6.84 8.12
CA ARG A 178 6.53 -6.81 8.92
C ARG A 178 6.24 -6.82 10.42
N GLY A 179 7.09 -7.54 11.18
CA GLY A 179 7.03 -7.54 12.65
C GLY A 179 6.02 -8.51 13.26
N THR A 180 5.51 -9.46 12.49
CA THR A 180 4.61 -10.51 12.99
C THR A 180 5.40 -11.61 13.71
N ASN A 181 5.31 -11.65 15.03
CA ASN A 181 5.95 -12.69 15.85
C ASN A 181 5.06 -13.94 15.97
N CYS A 182 4.65 -14.47 14.82
CA CYS A 182 3.78 -15.63 14.70
C CYS A 182 4.54 -16.81 14.07
N GLU A 183 5.79 -17.01 14.54
CA GLU A 183 6.71 -18.00 14.01
C GLU A 183 6.30 -19.43 14.38
N ASP A 184 5.64 -19.60 15.54
CA ASP A 184 5.06 -20.87 15.97
C ASP A 184 3.53 -20.83 15.82
N PRO A 185 2.95 -21.64 14.91
CA PRO A 185 1.51 -21.78 14.75
C PRO A 185 0.78 -22.23 16.03
N ASN A 186 1.47 -22.81 17.01
CA ASN A 186 0.88 -23.21 18.29
C ASN A 186 0.68 -22.03 19.25
N HIS A 187 1.31 -20.88 18.98
CA HIS A 187 1.26 -19.67 19.80
C HIS A 187 0.38 -18.57 19.19
N CYS A 188 -0.24 -18.87 18.05
CA CYS A 188 -1.16 -18.02 17.35
C CYS A 188 -2.37 -18.80 16.87
N HIS A 189 -3.47 -18.11 16.63
CA HIS A 189 -4.49 -18.61 15.74
C HIS A 189 -4.18 -18.14 14.31
N ILE A 190 -4.00 -19.06 13.37
CA ILE A 190 -3.78 -18.77 11.94
C ILE A 190 -4.96 -19.32 11.13
N CYS A 191 -5.43 -18.56 10.14
CA CYS A 191 -6.52 -18.96 9.27
C CYS A 191 -6.35 -18.35 7.86
N GLU A 192 -6.93 -19.01 6.84
CA GLU A 192 -6.60 -18.76 5.43
C GLU A 192 -7.58 -17.87 4.66
N ILE A 193 -8.80 -17.68 5.18
CA ILE A 193 -9.85 -16.93 4.49
C ILE A 193 -9.73 -15.45 4.85
N SER A 194 -9.91 -14.54 3.89
CA SER A 194 -9.88 -13.10 4.21
C SER A 194 -10.89 -12.75 5.31
N GLY A 195 -10.43 -12.04 6.34
CA GLY A 195 -11.24 -11.65 7.50
C GLY A 195 -11.57 -12.79 8.47
N CYS A 196 -10.96 -13.98 8.34
CA CYS A 196 -11.24 -15.12 9.23
C CYS A 196 -10.77 -14.91 10.67
N ASN A 197 -9.87 -13.96 10.93
CA ASN A 197 -9.33 -13.68 12.24
C ASN A 197 -10.29 -12.83 13.09
N ASN A 198 -11.54 -13.27 13.18
CA ASN A 198 -12.68 -12.57 13.78
C ASN A 198 -13.17 -13.20 15.10
N LEU A 199 -12.31 -13.98 15.77
CA LEU A 199 -12.61 -14.60 17.07
C LEU A 199 -12.36 -13.64 18.23
N HIS A 200 -12.99 -13.88 19.39
CA HIS A 200 -12.60 -13.22 20.64
C HIS A 200 -11.19 -13.65 21.05
N GLY A 201 -10.37 -12.74 21.58
CA GLY A 201 -9.00 -13.05 21.95
C GLY A 201 -8.88 -14.12 23.04
N GLU A 202 -9.85 -14.20 23.94
CA GLU A 202 -9.89 -15.26 24.97
C GLU A 202 -9.92 -16.67 24.40
N ALA A 203 -10.45 -16.86 23.18
CA ALA A 203 -10.47 -18.14 22.48
C ALA A 203 -9.10 -18.53 21.88
N VAL A 204 -8.12 -17.62 21.92
CA VAL A 204 -6.76 -17.82 21.39
C VAL A 204 -5.81 -18.21 22.54
N PRO A 205 -4.97 -19.24 22.35
CA PRO A 205 -3.94 -19.61 23.32
C PRO A 205 -2.96 -18.45 23.60
N ILE A 206 -2.45 -18.38 24.83
CA ILE A 206 -1.43 -17.41 25.22
C ILE A 206 -0.06 -17.94 24.78
N ALA A 207 0.69 -17.14 24.01
CA ALA A 207 2.05 -17.45 23.60
C ALA A 207 3.00 -17.60 24.81
N PRO A 208 3.77 -18.71 24.95
CA PRO A 208 4.80 -18.89 25.96
C PRO A 208 5.91 -17.85 25.84
N GLY A 209 6.40 -17.35 26.98
CA GLY A 209 7.47 -16.34 27.03
C GLY A 209 7.00 -14.90 27.26
N SER A 210 5.68 -14.64 27.27
CA SER A 210 5.12 -13.36 27.73
C SER A 210 4.67 -13.37 29.20
N ALA A 211 4.74 -14.51 29.88
CA ALA A 211 4.50 -14.54 31.32
C ALA A 211 5.58 -13.70 32.01
N VAL A 212 5.17 -12.57 32.59
CA VAL A 212 5.98 -11.85 33.55
C VAL A 212 6.35 -12.86 34.63
N THR A 213 7.60 -13.31 34.65
CA THR A 213 8.09 -14.16 35.72
C THR A 213 8.11 -13.29 36.97
N ASN A 214 7.03 -13.32 37.75
CA ASN A 214 7.06 -12.89 39.14
C ASN A 214 7.95 -13.88 39.87
N THR A 215 9.27 -13.63 39.85
CA THR A 215 10.21 -14.27 40.76
C THR A 215 9.96 -13.68 42.14
N ILE A 216 8.91 -14.14 42.82
CA ILE A 216 8.81 -13.98 44.26
C ILE A 216 9.94 -14.84 44.81
N SER A 217 11.04 -14.16 45.16
CA SER A 217 12.19 -14.73 45.83
C SER A 217 11.70 -15.39 47.14
N MET A 218 11.64 -16.72 47.16
CA MET A 218 11.52 -17.49 48.40
C MET A 218 12.83 -17.36 49.18
N LEU A 219 13.02 -16.23 49.86
CA LEU A 219 14.00 -16.11 50.94
C LEU A 219 13.25 -16.25 52.26
N LEU A 220 12.95 -17.50 52.66
CA LEU A 220 12.57 -17.79 54.03
C LEU A 220 13.22 -19.09 54.55
N LEU A 221 14.11 -18.86 55.53
CA LEU A 221 14.34 -19.68 56.73
C LEU A 221 15.30 -20.88 56.62
N SER A 222 16.61 -20.60 56.67
CA SER A 222 17.54 -21.46 57.41
C SER A 222 17.74 -20.90 58.82
N THR A 223 16.79 -21.20 59.71
CA THR A 223 16.96 -21.02 61.15
C THR A 223 17.95 -22.06 61.70
N SER A 224 18.84 -21.58 62.56
CA SER A 224 19.42 -22.30 63.69
C SER A 224 20.22 -23.59 63.42
N PHE A 225 21.49 -23.45 63.06
CA PHE A 225 22.51 -24.49 63.31
C PHE A 225 23.84 -23.93 63.85
N ILE A 226 23.79 -22.80 64.56
CA ILE A 226 24.93 -22.28 65.34
C ILE A 226 24.52 -22.23 66.82
N PHE A 227 24.29 -23.39 67.43
CA PHE A 227 24.17 -23.51 68.89
C PHE A 227 24.78 -24.80 69.46
N PHE A 228 25.51 -25.60 68.67
CA PHE A 228 26.11 -26.87 69.14
C PHE A 228 27.65 -26.93 69.12
N LEU A 229 28.35 -25.79 68.97
CA LEU A 229 29.81 -25.74 69.12
C LEU A 229 30.26 -24.86 70.32
N VAL A 230 29.54 -24.93 71.44
CA VAL A 230 30.01 -24.41 72.75
C VAL A 230 30.04 -25.52 73.82
N LYS A 231 30.18 -26.78 73.43
CA LYS A 231 30.39 -27.86 74.39
C LYS A 231 31.34 -28.92 73.84
N SER A 232 32.61 -28.53 73.71
CA SER A 232 33.79 -29.41 73.76
C SER A 232 35.08 -28.60 73.54
N VAL A 233 35.42 -27.73 74.49
CA VAL A 233 36.77 -27.50 75.05
C VAL A 233 36.56 -26.99 76.47
#